data_AF-A0A6F7W3J9-F1
#
_entry.id   AF-A0A6F7W3J9-F1
#
_cell.length_a   1.000
_cell.length_b   1.000
_cell.length_c   1.000
_cell.angle_alpha   90.00
_cell.angle_beta   90.00
_cell.angle_gamma   90.00
#
_symmetry.space_group_name_H-M   'P 1'
#
loop_
_entity.id
_entity.type
_entity.pdbx_description
1 polymer ?
#
loop_
_entity_poly.entity_id
_entity_poly.type
_entity_poly.pdbx_seq_one_letter_code
_entity_poly.pdbx_strand_id
1 'polypeptide(L)'
;MSALADLPGVGPRLSPLGVVLDEPDEVAPPHPVDLLVGTNTQESLLYQRPERSAAIDAMFRDARERLVSRYDKVFTYDFDWRGGPFGACHTAEVPFVFDNTGLPALRTANGLLGADIPPSLATEMHGAWVRFAMTGDPGWSGTRRFH
;
A
#
# COMPACT_ATOMS: atom_id res chain seq x y z
N MET A 1 -27.79 6.19 -41.72
CA MET A 1 -26.98 5.40 -40.75
C MET A 1 -25.52 5.59 -41.16
N SER A 2 -24.59 6.05 -40.34
CA SER A 2 -24.55 6.08 -38.87
C SER A 2 -23.77 7.31 -38.40
N ALA A 3 -24.33 8.02 -37.44
CA ALA A 3 -23.64 8.98 -36.61
C ALA A 3 -22.78 8.20 -35.60
N LEU A 4 -21.46 8.16 -35.80
CA LEU A 4 -20.51 7.61 -34.81
C LEU A 4 -19.19 8.41 -34.76
N ALA A 5 -19.15 9.61 -35.35
CA ALA A 5 -17.93 10.40 -35.46
C ALA A 5 -17.61 11.27 -34.22
N ASP A 6 -18.30 11.11 -33.08
CA ASP A 6 -18.13 12.07 -31.98
C ASP A 6 -18.34 11.46 -30.58
N LEU A 7 -17.49 10.51 -30.21
CA LEU A 7 -17.31 10.14 -28.81
C LEU A 7 -15.83 10.33 -28.44
N PRO A 8 -15.51 11.08 -27.36
CA PRO A 8 -14.14 11.22 -26.89
C PRO A 8 -13.67 9.86 -26.35
N GLY A 9 -12.91 9.13 -27.16
CA GLY A 9 -12.40 7.81 -26.83
C GLY A 9 -11.04 7.91 -26.13
N VAL A 10 -11.05 7.84 -24.81
CA VAL A 10 -9.88 7.39 -24.04
C VAL A 10 -9.93 5.87 -24.03
N GLY A 11 -9.19 5.25 -24.94
CA GLY A 11 -9.16 3.80 -25.12
C GLY A 11 -8.17 3.41 -26.21
N PRO A 12 -7.57 2.21 -26.12
CA PRO A 12 -6.46 1.80 -26.96
C PRO A 12 -6.80 1.90 -28.45
N ARG A 13 -5.95 2.60 -29.22
CA ARG A 13 -6.10 2.73 -30.67
C ARG A 13 -5.45 1.52 -31.37
N LEU A 14 -6.11 1.01 -32.39
CA LEU A 14 -5.58 -0.06 -33.23
C LEU A 14 -4.97 0.53 -34.51
N SER A 15 -3.71 0.20 -34.77
CA SER A 15 -3.05 0.49 -36.05
C SER A 15 -2.96 -0.79 -36.90
N PRO A 16 -2.68 -0.70 -38.21
CA PRO A 16 -2.47 -1.86 -39.08
C PRO A 16 -1.31 -2.79 -38.63
N LEU A 17 -0.47 -2.35 -37.70
CA LEU A 17 0.69 -3.08 -37.19
C LEU A 17 0.55 -3.52 -35.72
N GLY A 18 -0.61 -3.30 -35.07
CA GLY A 18 -0.87 -3.76 -33.71
C GLY A 18 -1.54 -2.74 -32.79
N VAL A 19 -1.69 -3.12 -31.52
CA VAL A 19 -2.20 -2.26 -30.43
C VAL A 19 -1.18 -1.14 -30.20
N VAL A 20 -1.59 0.10 -30.46
CA VAL A 20 -0.85 1.27 -30.02
C VAL A 20 -1.38 1.58 -28.63
N LEU A 21 -0.56 1.30 -27.62
CA LEU A 21 -0.80 1.87 -26.30
C LEU A 21 -0.67 3.37 -26.46
N ASP A 22 -1.63 4.12 -25.92
CA ASP A 22 -1.45 5.56 -25.83
C ASP A 22 -0.09 5.80 -25.14
N GLU A 23 0.76 6.63 -25.76
CA GLU A 23 1.82 7.31 -25.02
C GLU A 23 1.15 7.89 -23.77
N PRO A 24 1.79 7.91 -22.59
CA PRO A 24 1.16 8.48 -21.41
C PRO A 24 0.86 9.95 -21.70
N ASP A 25 -0.36 10.22 -22.17
CA ASP A 25 -0.90 11.53 -22.36
C ASP A 25 -0.71 12.24 -21.01
N GLU A 26 -0.05 13.39 -21.09
CA GLU A 26 -0.32 14.57 -20.27
C GLU A 26 -0.70 14.26 -18.81
N VAL A 27 0.27 14.33 -17.88
CA VAL A 27 0.14 14.05 -16.44
C VAL A 27 -1.31 14.17 -15.98
N ALA A 28 -1.99 13.01 -15.92
CA ALA A 28 -3.41 12.97 -15.57
C ALA A 28 -3.61 13.79 -14.29
N PRO A 29 -4.66 14.62 -14.23
CA PRO A 29 -4.87 15.45 -13.06
C PRO A 29 -4.90 14.57 -11.81
N PRO A 30 -4.29 15.02 -10.71
CA PRO A 30 -4.20 14.27 -9.48
C PRO A 30 -5.59 13.81 -9.04
N HIS A 31 -5.66 12.62 -8.46
CA HIS A 31 -6.94 12.09 -8.00
C HIS A 31 -7.58 13.02 -6.95
N PRO A 32 -8.90 13.23 -7.00
CA PRO A 32 -9.59 14.23 -6.17
C PRO A 32 -9.77 13.80 -4.70
N VAL A 33 -9.03 12.79 -4.24
CA VAL A 33 -9.13 12.24 -2.88
C VAL A 33 -7.75 12.25 -2.24
N ASP A 34 -7.71 12.40 -0.93
CA ASP A 34 -6.45 12.26 -0.17
C ASP A 34 -6.02 10.79 -0.12
N LEU A 35 -4.71 10.55 -0.07
CA LEU A 35 -4.14 9.20 -0.02
C LEU A 35 -3.41 8.94 1.30
N LEU A 36 -3.76 7.85 1.99
CA LEU A 36 -2.93 7.20 3.01
C LEU A 36 -2.41 5.88 2.43
N VAL A 37 -1.08 5.76 2.30
CA VAL A 37 -0.45 4.57 1.70
C VAL A 37 0.81 4.19 2.45
N GLY A 38 1.09 2.89 2.60
CA GLY A 38 2.32 2.44 3.22
C GLY A 38 2.83 1.13 2.68
N THR A 39 3.99 0.75 3.17
CA THR A 39 4.68 -0.51 2.87
C THR A 39 5.26 -1.10 4.14
N ASN A 40 5.37 -2.42 4.21
CA ASN A 40 6.16 -3.09 5.22
C ASN A 40 7.65 -3.01 4.85
N THR A 41 8.55 -2.94 5.83
CA THR A 41 9.99 -2.78 5.55
C THR A 41 10.67 -4.06 5.09
N GLN A 42 10.01 -5.22 5.26
CA GLN A 42 10.53 -6.54 4.92
C GLN A 42 9.49 -7.37 4.15
N GLU A 43 8.71 -6.76 3.24
CA GLU A 43 7.62 -7.37 2.45
C GLU A 43 7.96 -8.78 1.98
N SER A 44 9.18 -8.96 1.46
CA SER A 44 9.67 -10.18 0.86
C SER A 44 9.70 -11.41 1.79
N LEU A 45 9.78 -11.22 3.11
CA LEU A 45 9.94 -12.32 4.05
C LEU A 45 8.75 -13.28 4.08
N LEU A 46 7.55 -12.81 3.73
CA LEU A 46 6.38 -13.69 3.62
C LEU A 46 6.58 -14.78 2.57
N TYR A 47 7.26 -14.44 1.47
CA TYR A 47 7.37 -15.31 0.30
C TYR A 47 8.47 -16.37 0.45
N GLN A 48 9.36 -16.22 1.44
CA GLN A 48 10.43 -17.20 1.73
C GLN A 48 11.32 -17.53 0.52
N ARG A 49 11.57 -16.52 -0.33
CA ARG A 49 12.46 -16.58 -1.50
C ARG A 49 13.60 -15.57 -1.34
N PRO A 50 14.64 -15.88 -0.55
CA PRO A 50 15.72 -14.94 -0.25
C PRO A 50 16.43 -14.46 -1.53
N GLU A 51 16.47 -15.28 -2.58
CA GLU A 51 17.04 -14.92 -3.88
C GLU A 51 16.24 -13.84 -4.62
N ARG A 52 15.00 -13.55 -4.17
CA ARG A 52 14.10 -12.54 -4.74
C ARG A 52 13.83 -11.37 -3.81
N SER A 53 14.35 -11.38 -2.58
CA SER A 53 13.96 -10.42 -1.54
C SER A 53 14.11 -8.97 -1.97
N ALA A 54 15.29 -8.59 -2.46
CA ALA A 54 15.54 -7.22 -2.92
C ALA A 54 14.57 -6.78 -4.03
N ALA A 55 14.24 -7.67 -4.97
CA ALA A 55 13.32 -7.36 -6.06
C ALA A 55 11.88 -7.21 -5.58
N ILE A 56 11.44 -8.05 -4.64
CA ILE A 56 10.10 -7.97 -4.04
C ILE A 56 9.97 -6.70 -3.19
N ASP A 57 10.94 -6.40 -2.34
CA ASP A 57 10.92 -5.20 -1.50
C ASP A 57 10.95 -3.91 -2.35
N ALA A 58 11.72 -3.91 -3.46
CA ALA A 58 11.71 -2.82 -4.43
C ALA A 58 10.35 -2.69 -5.13
N MET A 59 9.73 -3.80 -5.55
CA MET A 59 8.42 -3.79 -6.21
C MET A 59 7.36 -3.06 -5.38
N PHE A 60 7.24 -3.35 -4.09
CA PHE A 60 6.28 -2.68 -3.21
C PHE A 60 6.63 -1.20 -2.99
N ARG A 61 7.91 -0.89 -2.76
CA ARG A 61 8.39 0.50 -2.60
C ARG A 61 8.12 1.34 -3.85
N ASP A 62 8.47 0.85 -5.02
CA ASP A 62 8.27 1.54 -6.30
C ASP A 62 6.78 1.72 -6.61
N ALA A 63 5.94 0.73 -6.28
CA ALA A 63 4.49 0.85 -6.42
C ALA A 63 3.92 1.95 -5.50
N ARG A 64 4.39 2.04 -4.25
CA ARG A 64 4.04 3.15 -3.34
C ARG A 64 4.45 4.50 -3.94
N GLU A 65 5.68 4.64 -4.44
CA GLU A 65 6.14 5.91 -5.04
C GLU A 65 5.32 6.30 -6.29
N ARG A 66 4.94 5.31 -7.11
CA ARG A 66 4.03 5.55 -8.24
C ARG A 66 2.67 6.05 -7.77
N LEU A 67 2.10 5.49 -6.70
CA LEU A 67 0.87 6.01 -6.12
C LEU A 67 1.06 7.44 -5.59
N VAL A 68 2.12 7.69 -4.82
CA VAL A 68 2.43 9.04 -4.29
C VAL A 68 2.45 10.08 -5.41
N SER A 69 3.04 9.75 -6.57
CA SER A 69 3.13 10.69 -7.71
C SER A 69 1.79 11.08 -8.37
N ARG A 70 0.69 10.39 -8.06
CA ARG A 70 -0.63 10.60 -8.70
C ARG A 70 -1.65 11.34 -7.84
N TYR A 71 -1.26 11.77 -6.64
CA TYR A 71 -2.15 12.35 -5.65
C TYR A 71 -1.53 13.63 -5.09
N ASP A 72 -2.34 14.68 -4.89
CA ASP A 72 -1.86 15.98 -4.38
C ASP A 72 -1.54 15.94 -2.89
N LYS A 73 -2.38 15.25 -2.12
CA LYS A 73 -2.27 15.16 -0.67
C LYS A 73 -2.07 13.71 -0.26
N VAL A 74 -0.84 13.42 0.15
CA VAL A 74 -0.40 12.06 0.45
C VAL A 74 0.24 12.01 1.83
N PHE A 75 -0.22 11.05 2.62
CA PHE A 75 0.41 10.63 3.87
C PHE A 75 0.97 9.24 3.66
N THR A 76 2.21 9.05 4.08
CA THR A 76 2.85 7.75 3.91
C THR A 76 3.24 7.12 5.24
N TYR A 77 3.33 5.80 5.27
CA TYR A 77 3.91 5.09 6.40
C TYR A 77 4.81 3.91 6.00
N ASP A 78 5.79 3.62 6.86
CA ASP A 78 6.55 2.38 6.89
C ASP A 78 6.10 1.55 8.10
N PHE A 79 5.70 0.30 7.88
CA PHE A 79 5.52 -0.65 8.98
C PHE A 79 6.83 -1.44 9.18
N ASP A 80 7.46 -1.25 10.34
CA ASP A 80 8.81 -1.76 10.67
C ASP A 80 8.84 -2.53 11.99
N TRP A 81 7.68 -2.96 12.49
CA TRP A 81 7.62 -3.85 13.65
C TRP A 81 8.02 -5.26 13.25
N ARG A 82 9.04 -5.80 13.93
CA ARG A 82 9.69 -7.08 13.58
C ARG A 82 9.58 -8.13 14.68
N GLY A 83 8.61 -7.98 15.58
CA GLY A 83 8.42 -8.91 16.71
C GLY A 83 7.82 -10.26 16.32
N GLY A 84 7.20 -10.37 15.16
CA GLY A 84 6.65 -11.62 14.63
C GLY A 84 7.71 -12.55 14.00
N PRO A 85 7.43 -13.85 13.82
CA PRO A 85 8.35 -14.84 13.27
C PRO A 85 8.85 -14.53 11.85
N PHE A 86 8.13 -13.69 11.12
CA PHE A 86 8.44 -13.29 9.74
C PHE A 86 8.88 -11.83 9.62
N GLY A 87 9.16 -11.15 10.73
CA GLY A 87 9.51 -9.73 10.74
C GLY A 87 8.36 -8.84 10.22
N ALA A 88 8.72 -7.68 9.69
CA ALA A 88 7.76 -6.76 9.03
C ALA A 88 7.45 -7.24 7.60
N CYS A 89 6.92 -8.46 7.48
CA CYS A 89 6.61 -9.07 6.18
C CYS A 89 5.31 -8.56 5.56
N HIS A 90 5.08 -8.95 4.31
CA HIS A 90 3.84 -8.65 3.62
C HIS A 90 2.62 -9.07 4.44
N THR A 91 1.65 -8.16 4.56
CA THR A 91 0.40 -8.29 5.34
C THR A 91 0.55 -8.28 6.86
N ALA A 92 1.76 -8.15 7.41
CA ALA A 92 1.99 -8.14 8.86
C ALA A 92 1.30 -6.97 9.57
N GLU A 93 1.09 -5.85 8.88
CA GLU A 93 0.43 -4.66 9.38
C GLU A 93 -1.10 -4.76 9.40
N VAL A 94 -1.68 -5.62 8.55
CA VAL A 94 -3.13 -5.73 8.36
C VAL A 94 -3.88 -5.97 9.67
N PRO A 95 -3.46 -6.88 10.57
CA PRO A 95 -4.11 -7.05 11.87
C PRO A 95 -4.07 -5.81 12.76
N PHE A 96 -3.07 -4.94 12.61
CA PHE A 96 -2.96 -3.69 13.37
C PHE A 96 -3.88 -2.61 12.80
N VAL A 97 -4.03 -2.53 11.47
CA VAL A 97 -5.00 -1.63 10.81
C VAL A 97 -6.43 -1.90 11.30
N PHE A 98 -6.79 -3.17 11.44
CA PHE A 98 -8.16 -3.60 11.79
C PHE A 98 -8.38 -3.90 13.28
N ASP A 99 -7.40 -3.61 14.15
CA ASP A 99 -7.46 -3.92 15.59
C ASP A 99 -7.82 -5.39 15.90
N ASN A 100 -7.25 -6.31 15.11
CA ASN A 100 -7.49 -7.76 15.18
C ASN A 100 -6.24 -8.54 15.63
N THR A 101 -5.31 -7.87 16.31
CA THR A 101 -4.06 -8.48 16.80
C THR A 101 -4.29 -9.58 17.84
N GLY A 102 -5.45 -9.59 18.50
CA GLY A 102 -5.83 -10.61 19.49
C GLY A 102 -6.27 -11.96 18.93
N LEU A 103 -6.40 -12.12 17.60
CA LEU A 103 -6.87 -13.37 17.01
C LEU A 103 -5.91 -14.54 17.32
N PRO A 104 -6.37 -15.63 17.96
CA PRO A 104 -5.50 -16.71 18.40
C PRO A 104 -4.65 -17.34 17.30
N ALA A 105 -5.19 -17.46 16.08
CA ALA A 105 -4.47 -18.01 14.93
C ALA A 105 -3.22 -17.18 14.54
N LEU A 106 -3.25 -15.86 14.78
CA LEU A 106 -2.13 -14.96 14.49
C LEU A 106 -1.04 -15.01 15.57
N ARG A 107 -1.36 -15.56 16.75
CA ARG A 107 -0.55 -15.45 17.98
C ARG A 107 0.20 -16.73 18.35
N THR A 108 0.17 -17.73 17.48
CA THR A 108 0.95 -18.97 17.67
C THR A 108 2.42 -18.75 17.36
N ALA A 109 3.30 -19.69 17.74
CA ALA A 109 4.74 -19.61 17.43
C ALA A 109 5.04 -19.51 15.92
N ASN A 110 4.15 -20.03 15.07
CA ASN A 110 4.22 -19.94 13.61
C ASN A 110 3.16 -18.99 13.02
N GLY A 111 2.43 -18.27 13.88
CA GLY A 111 1.44 -17.28 13.48
C GLY A 111 2.13 -16.00 13.04
N LEU A 112 1.46 -15.22 12.20
CA LEU A 112 2.01 -14.00 11.59
C LEU A 112 2.63 -13.03 12.60
N LEU A 113 2.03 -12.92 13.79
CA LEU A 113 2.41 -11.93 14.81
C LEU A 113 3.19 -12.52 16.00
N GLY A 114 3.36 -13.85 16.08
CA GLY A 114 4.02 -14.47 17.23
C GLY A 114 3.32 -14.23 18.57
N ALA A 115 4.02 -14.50 19.68
CA ALA A 115 3.42 -14.52 21.02
C ALA A 115 3.28 -13.14 21.68
N ASP A 116 4.14 -12.17 21.33
CA ASP A 116 4.21 -10.86 22.01
C ASP A 116 4.05 -9.73 21.00
N ILE A 117 3.13 -8.80 21.26
CA ILE A 117 2.90 -7.59 20.45
C ILE A 117 2.91 -6.39 21.41
N PRO A 118 3.57 -5.28 21.06
CA PRO A 118 3.44 -4.04 21.80
C PRO A 118 1.98 -3.58 21.86
N PRO A 119 1.35 -3.48 23.05
CA PRO A 119 -0.07 -3.12 23.15
C PRO A 119 -0.41 -1.76 22.54
N SER A 120 0.55 -0.83 22.49
CA SER A 120 0.35 0.51 21.93
C SER A 120 0.35 0.54 20.40
N LEU A 121 0.99 -0.44 19.73
CA LEU A 121 1.17 -0.42 18.28
C LEU A 121 -0.17 -0.58 17.53
N ALA A 122 -1.02 -1.49 18.00
CA ALA A 122 -2.36 -1.67 17.42
C ALA A 122 -3.21 -0.40 17.59
N THR A 123 -3.26 0.14 18.81
CA THR A 123 -3.97 1.40 19.10
C THR A 123 -3.46 2.56 18.25
N GLU A 124 -2.14 2.69 18.08
CA GLU A 124 -1.55 3.78 17.30
C GLU A 124 -1.92 3.67 15.83
N MET A 125 -1.72 2.50 15.22
CA MET A 125 -1.96 2.28 13.80
C MET A 125 -3.45 2.31 13.48
N HIS A 126 -4.28 1.58 14.23
CA HIS A 126 -5.74 1.62 14.07
C HIS A 126 -6.27 3.04 14.24
N GLY A 127 -5.82 3.75 15.28
CA GLY A 127 -6.20 5.13 15.52
C GLY A 127 -5.82 6.07 14.38
N ALA A 128 -4.67 5.87 13.74
CA ALA A 128 -4.26 6.65 12.56
C ALA A 128 -5.18 6.42 11.36
N TRP A 129 -5.52 5.16 11.06
CA TRP A 129 -6.44 4.81 9.98
C TRP A 129 -7.85 5.36 10.23
N VAL A 130 -8.36 5.24 11.46
CA VAL A 130 -9.66 5.82 11.85
C VAL A 130 -9.65 7.34 11.74
N ARG A 131 -8.61 8.02 12.24
CA ARG A 131 -8.49 9.48 12.11
C ARG A 131 -8.50 9.91 10.65
N PHE A 132 -7.69 9.26 9.80
CA PHE A 132 -7.66 9.56 8.37
C PHE A 132 -9.02 9.36 7.70
N ALA A 133 -9.72 8.26 7.99
CA ALA A 133 -11.06 8.00 7.45
C ALA A 133 -12.08 9.07 7.88
N MET A 134 -11.93 9.63 9.09
CA MET A 134 -12.85 10.64 9.64
C MET A 134 -12.53 12.07 9.21
N THR A 135 -11.26 12.40 9.01
CA THR A 135 -10.81 13.80 8.87
C THR A 135 -9.93 14.08 7.65
N GLY A 136 -9.44 13.06 6.96
CA GLY A 136 -8.42 13.20 5.92
C GLY A 136 -7.03 13.57 6.46
N ASP A 137 -6.79 13.43 7.78
CA ASP A 137 -5.48 13.66 8.42
C ASP A 137 -5.18 12.55 9.44
N PRO A 138 -4.13 11.73 9.23
CA PRO A 138 -3.78 10.66 10.16
C PRO A 138 -3.01 11.15 11.42
N GLY A 139 -2.60 12.43 11.45
CA GLY A 139 -1.91 13.09 12.55
C GLY A 139 -0.41 13.35 12.32
N TRP A 140 0.06 13.35 11.06
CA TRP A 140 1.45 13.66 10.71
C TRP A 140 1.56 14.29 9.33
N SER A 141 2.70 14.91 9.04
CA SER A 141 3.13 15.26 7.70
C SER A 141 4.26 14.33 7.23
N GLY A 142 4.34 14.06 5.92
CA GLY A 142 5.37 13.19 5.35
C GLY A 142 5.18 11.70 5.65
N THR A 143 6.23 11.04 6.16
CA THR A 143 6.26 9.59 6.41
C THR A 143 6.27 9.28 7.91
N ARG A 144 5.32 8.46 8.38
CA ARG A 144 5.32 7.85 9.72
C ARG A 144 5.99 6.49 9.68
N ARG A 145 6.72 6.12 10.73
CA ARG A 145 7.19 4.74 10.91
C ARG A 145 6.58 4.13 12.17
N PHE A 146 6.07 2.91 12.03
CA PHE A 146 5.53 2.08 13.11
C PHE A 146 6.56 1.01 13.49
N HIS A 147 6.84 0.82 14.79
CA HIS A 147 7.93 -0.02 15.30
C HIS A 147 7.47 -1.07 16.31
#